data_AF-A0A925LJ64-F1
#
_entry.id   AF-A0A925LJ64-F1
#
_cell.length_a   1.000
_cell.length_b   1.000
_cell.length_c   1.000
_cell.angle_alpha   90.00
_cell.angle_beta   90.00
_cell.angle_gamma   90.00
#
_symmetry.space_group_name_H-M   'P 1'
#
loop_
_entity.id
_entity.type
_entity.pdbx_description
1 polymer ?
#
loop_
_entity_poly.entity_id
_entity_poly.type
_entity_poly.pdbx_seq_one_letter_code
_entity_poly.pdbx_strand_id
1 'polypeptide(L)'
;RSLFPEAEAKKWGVELIYVNTSGVEDVPALLNEIVGGTGYDDVFVYAPVTKLIEDADKILGKDGCMNFFAGPTDTTFSAKVNFYNIHYTPTHIMGSTGGNDDDMKESLAMSSKGLINPAVMITHVGGLDSACEAILNLPKIPGGKKLIYNEVNMPLTALEDFRAMGSSNPLYLGLADILDGHKGLWSAEAERYLLNNFIK
;
A
#
# COMPACT_ATOMS: atom_id res chain seq x y z
N ARG A 1 7.92 -12.94 3.38
CA ARG A 1 7.64 -11.94 4.44
C ARG A 1 6.15 -11.60 4.41
N SER A 2 5.45 -11.56 5.55
CA SER A 2 4.07 -11.04 5.61
C SER A 2 4.10 -9.67 6.30
N LEU A 3 3.58 -8.64 5.63
CA LEU A 3 3.60 -7.26 6.12
C LEU A 3 2.52 -6.99 7.17
N PHE A 4 1.40 -7.70 7.07
CA PHE A 4 0.19 -7.43 7.83
C PHE A 4 -0.40 -8.77 8.34
N PRO A 5 0.28 -9.44 9.28
CA PRO A 5 -0.21 -10.71 9.80
C PRO A 5 -1.48 -10.50 10.65
N GLU A 6 -2.45 -11.40 10.53
CA GLU A 6 -3.72 -11.37 11.28
C GLU A 6 -3.48 -11.32 12.81
N ALA A 7 -2.43 -12.00 13.28
CA ALA A 7 -2.04 -11.99 14.69
C ALA A 7 -1.59 -10.59 15.18
N GLU A 8 -1.08 -9.72 14.30
CA GLU A 8 -0.75 -8.34 14.65
C GLU A 8 -2.01 -7.48 14.69
N ALA A 9 -2.91 -7.62 13.72
CA ALA A 9 -4.22 -6.95 13.73
C ALA A 9 -5.04 -7.31 15.00
N LYS A 10 -5.02 -8.57 15.42
CA LYS A 10 -5.71 -9.04 16.63
C LYS A 10 -5.24 -8.36 17.91
N LYS A 11 -3.97 -7.92 17.99
CA LYS A 11 -3.46 -7.14 19.14
C LYS A 11 -4.15 -5.77 19.27
N TRP A 12 -4.68 -5.26 18.17
CA TRP A 12 -5.45 -4.02 18.09
C TRP A 12 -6.96 -4.24 18.17
N GLY A 13 -7.40 -5.48 18.45
CA GLY A 13 -8.83 -5.82 18.47
C GLY A 13 -9.48 -5.87 17.09
N VAL A 14 -8.67 -5.92 16.02
CA VAL A 14 -9.15 -5.99 14.63
C VAL A 14 -9.10 -7.43 14.15
N GLU A 15 -10.23 -7.92 13.63
CA GLU A 15 -10.27 -9.13 12.81
C GLU A 15 -9.87 -8.76 11.37
N LEU A 16 -8.76 -9.32 10.90
CA LEU A 16 -8.24 -9.10 9.56
C LEU A 16 -8.46 -10.36 8.75
N ILE A 17 -9.14 -10.24 7.61
CA ILE A 17 -9.48 -11.37 6.74
C ILE A 17 -8.93 -11.08 5.35
N TYR A 18 -8.06 -11.97 4.86
CA TYR A 18 -7.59 -11.94 3.48
C TYR A 18 -8.45 -12.85 2.59
N VAL A 19 -9.15 -12.24 1.64
CA VAL A 19 -10.00 -12.98 0.70
C VAL A 19 -9.38 -12.96 -0.69
N ASN A 20 -8.96 -14.12 -1.18
CA ASN A 20 -8.59 -14.28 -2.58
C ASN A 20 -9.83 -14.53 -3.43
N THR A 21 -10.22 -13.54 -4.23
CA THR A 21 -11.41 -13.59 -5.08
C THR A 21 -11.16 -14.22 -6.46
N SER A 22 -9.94 -14.70 -6.72
CA SER A 22 -9.61 -15.34 -7.99
C SER A 22 -10.44 -16.61 -8.21
N GLY A 23 -11.13 -16.69 -9.35
CA GLY A 23 -11.99 -17.82 -9.69
C GLY A 23 -13.34 -17.85 -8.97
N VAL A 24 -13.67 -16.83 -8.17
CA VAL A 24 -14.99 -16.70 -7.51
C VAL A 24 -15.98 -16.10 -8.50
N GLU A 25 -17.11 -16.78 -8.72
CA GLU A 25 -18.16 -16.34 -9.63
C GLU A 25 -18.93 -15.12 -9.09
N ASP A 26 -19.38 -15.20 -7.83
CA ASP A 26 -20.11 -14.13 -7.14
C ASP A 26 -19.30 -13.60 -5.93
N VAL A 27 -18.37 -12.69 -6.23
CA VAL A 27 -17.54 -12.02 -5.23
C VAL A 27 -18.40 -11.25 -4.20
N PRO A 28 -19.41 -10.45 -4.60
CA PRO A 28 -20.29 -9.78 -3.64
C PRO A 28 -20.98 -10.72 -2.65
N ALA A 29 -21.51 -11.86 -3.10
CA ALA A 29 -22.13 -12.83 -2.20
C ALA A 29 -21.14 -13.39 -1.17
N LEU A 30 -19.93 -13.78 -1.62
CA LEU A 30 -18.87 -14.26 -0.75
C LEU A 30 -18.50 -13.23 0.33
N LEU A 31 -18.31 -11.96 -0.07
CA LEU A 31 -17.92 -10.91 0.87
C LEU A 31 -19.06 -10.61 1.87
N ASN A 32 -20.31 -10.56 1.41
CA ASN A 32 -21.46 -10.37 2.30
C ASN A 32 -21.63 -11.52 3.30
N GLU A 33 -21.33 -12.76 2.93
CA GLU A 33 -21.40 -13.90 3.86
C GLU A 33 -20.43 -13.73 5.05
N ILE A 34 -19.23 -13.19 4.79
CA ILE A 34 -18.22 -12.95 5.84
C ILE A 34 -18.75 -12.02 6.94
N VAL A 35 -19.57 -11.04 6.57
CA VAL A 35 -20.18 -10.07 7.50
C VAL A 35 -21.61 -10.45 7.91
N GLY A 36 -22.01 -11.71 7.71
CA GLY A 36 -23.34 -12.20 8.11
C GLY A 36 -24.50 -11.55 7.33
N GLY A 37 -24.23 -11.04 6.13
CA GLY A 37 -25.23 -10.47 5.22
C GLY A 37 -25.65 -9.03 5.52
N THR A 38 -24.99 -8.33 6.45
CA THR A 38 -25.32 -6.93 6.78
C THR A 38 -24.80 -5.92 5.76
N GLY A 39 -23.82 -6.31 4.94
CA GLY A 39 -23.03 -5.42 4.12
C GLY A 39 -21.93 -4.70 4.93
N TYR A 40 -21.14 -3.88 4.23
CA TYR A 40 -20.00 -3.15 4.78
C TYR A 40 -20.33 -1.67 4.99
N ASP A 41 -19.88 -1.12 6.12
CA ASP A 41 -20.01 0.31 6.43
C ASP A 41 -19.09 1.17 5.56
N ASP A 42 -17.87 0.68 5.30
CA ASP A 42 -16.88 1.37 4.48
C ASP A 42 -16.23 0.43 3.47
N VAL A 43 -16.15 0.85 2.21
CA VAL A 43 -15.50 0.08 1.13
C VAL A 43 -14.51 0.97 0.40
N PHE A 44 -13.23 0.61 0.44
CA PHE A 44 -12.16 1.32 -0.24
C PHE A 44 -11.74 0.61 -1.52
N VAL A 45 -11.84 1.30 -2.65
CA VAL A 45 -11.45 0.78 -3.96
C VAL A 45 -10.09 1.36 -4.37
N TYR A 46 -9.06 0.52 -4.34
CA TYR A 46 -7.66 0.91 -4.57
C TYR A 46 -7.16 0.73 -6.00
N ALA A 47 -7.96 0.12 -6.90
CA ALA A 47 -7.60 -0.05 -8.31
C ALA A 47 -8.73 0.42 -9.23
N PRO A 48 -8.43 1.07 -10.37
CA PRO A 48 -9.43 1.62 -11.28
C PRO A 48 -9.97 0.51 -12.20
N VAL A 49 -10.64 -0.47 -11.61
CA VAL A 49 -11.22 -1.62 -12.31
C VAL A 49 -12.74 -1.55 -12.16
N THR A 50 -13.47 -1.46 -13.28
CA THR A 50 -14.93 -1.33 -13.30
C THR A 50 -15.61 -2.36 -12.39
N LYS A 51 -15.24 -3.64 -12.52
CA LYS A 51 -15.78 -4.74 -11.69
C LYS A 51 -15.63 -4.49 -10.19
N LEU A 52 -14.52 -3.92 -9.72
CA LEU A 52 -14.31 -3.64 -8.30
C LEU A 52 -15.26 -2.56 -7.77
N ILE A 53 -15.56 -1.56 -8.58
CA ILE A 53 -16.49 -0.48 -8.21
C ILE A 53 -17.92 -1.02 -8.19
N GLU A 54 -18.30 -1.81 -9.19
CA GLU A 54 -19.63 -2.42 -9.26
C GLU A 54 -19.86 -3.46 -8.15
N ASP A 55 -18.81 -4.19 -7.74
CA ASP A 55 -18.89 -5.11 -6.61
C ASP A 55 -18.93 -4.36 -5.28
N ALA A 56 -18.14 -3.28 -5.15
CA ALA A 56 -18.17 -2.42 -3.96
C ALA A 56 -19.57 -1.83 -3.72
N ASP A 57 -20.26 -1.32 -4.75
CA ASP A 57 -21.65 -0.85 -4.66
C ASP A 57 -22.63 -1.93 -4.15
N LYS A 58 -22.40 -3.20 -4.51
CA LYS A 58 -23.28 -4.33 -4.14
C LYS A 58 -23.07 -4.83 -2.72
N ILE A 59 -21.90 -4.60 -2.12
CA ILE A 59 -21.58 -5.07 -0.77
C ILE A 59 -21.79 -3.99 0.29
N LEU A 60 -22.09 -2.74 -0.10
CA LEU A 60 -22.39 -1.69 0.87
C LEU A 60 -23.62 -2.04 1.72
N GLY A 61 -23.46 -1.90 3.02
CA GLY A 61 -24.55 -1.95 3.98
C GLY A 61 -25.42 -0.69 3.92
N LYS A 62 -26.47 -0.67 4.74
CA LYS A 62 -27.29 0.53 4.93
C LYS A 62 -26.43 1.66 5.49
N ASP A 63 -26.51 2.84 4.87
CA ASP A 63 -25.70 4.03 5.22
C ASP A 63 -24.20 3.90 4.90
N GLY A 64 -23.79 2.83 4.19
CA GLY A 64 -22.39 2.57 3.89
C GLY A 64 -21.78 3.55 2.88
N CYS A 65 -20.46 3.73 2.95
CA CYS A 65 -19.68 4.62 2.09
C CYS A 65 -18.64 3.87 1.25
N MET A 66 -18.70 4.06 -0.07
CA MET A 66 -17.61 3.66 -0.96
C MET A 66 -16.67 4.84 -1.22
N ASN A 67 -15.40 4.65 -0.90
CA ASN A 67 -14.31 5.57 -1.25
C ASN A 67 -13.53 5.05 -2.46
N PHE A 68 -13.51 5.83 -3.53
CA PHE A 68 -12.70 5.57 -4.71
C PHE A 68 -11.36 6.32 -4.63
N PHE A 69 -10.29 5.58 -4.33
CA PHE A 69 -8.93 6.10 -4.16
C PHE A 69 -8.08 6.00 -5.44
N ALA A 70 -8.41 5.07 -6.33
CA ALA A 70 -7.49 4.50 -7.33
C ALA A 70 -6.95 5.46 -8.43
N GLY A 71 -7.42 6.70 -8.51
CA GLY A 71 -6.88 7.75 -9.38
C GLY A 71 -6.68 7.35 -10.86
N PRO A 72 -7.75 7.05 -11.62
CA PRO A 72 -7.64 6.64 -13.02
C PRO A 72 -7.04 7.74 -13.89
N THR A 73 -6.20 7.37 -14.87
CA THR A 73 -5.64 8.30 -15.86
C THR A 73 -6.55 8.52 -17.07
N ASP A 74 -7.45 7.58 -17.33
CA ASP A 74 -8.47 7.69 -18.37
C ASP A 74 -9.62 8.57 -17.88
N THR A 75 -9.79 9.73 -18.51
CA THR A 75 -10.81 10.72 -18.15
C THR A 75 -12.24 10.28 -18.50
N THR A 76 -12.40 9.16 -19.22
CA THR A 76 -13.69 8.58 -19.60
C THR A 76 -14.05 7.33 -18.80
N PHE A 77 -13.17 6.91 -17.89
CA PHE A 77 -13.37 5.75 -17.04
C PHE A 77 -14.67 5.85 -16.24
N SER A 78 -15.50 4.81 -16.29
CA SER A 78 -16.80 4.76 -15.64
C SER A 78 -17.20 3.34 -15.21
N ALA A 79 -18.16 3.26 -14.30
CA ALA A 79 -18.73 2.01 -13.78
C ALA A 79 -20.22 2.20 -13.49
N LYS A 80 -21.00 1.11 -13.51
CA LYS A 80 -22.44 1.17 -13.20
C LYS A 80 -22.65 1.09 -11.69
N VAL A 81 -23.44 2.01 -11.15
CA VAL A 81 -23.80 2.01 -9.72
C VAL A 81 -25.32 2.04 -9.58
N ASN A 82 -25.84 1.38 -8.55
CA ASN A 82 -27.27 1.28 -8.34
C ASN A 82 -27.82 2.50 -7.59
N PHE A 83 -28.40 3.45 -8.32
CA PHE A 83 -29.00 4.65 -7.72
C PHE A 83 -30.23 4.37 -6.83
N TYR A 84 -30.83 3.18 -6.90
CA TYR A 84 -31.81 2.75 -5.91
C TYR A 84 -31.16 2.64 -4.52
N ASN A 85 -29.97 2.05 -4.42
CA ASN A 85 -29.25 1.89 -3.15
C ASN A 85 -28.82 3.25 -2.58
N ILE A 86 -28.36 4.15 -3.45
CA ILE A 86 -28.01 5.53 -3.06
C ILE A 86 -29.21 6.22 -2.42
N HIS A 87 -30.42 6.03 -2.96
CA HIS A 87 -31.61 6.73 -2.49
C HIS A 87 -32.29 6.05 -1.30
N TYR A 88 -32.48 4.73 -1.33
CA TYR A 88 -33.30 3.99 -0.37
C TYR A 88 -32.47 3.21 0.68
N THR A 89 -31.21 2.91 0.40
CA THR A 89 -30.24 2.27 1.33
C THR A 89 -29.25 3.29 1.92
N PRO A 90 -29.60 4.59 1.84
CA PRO A 90 -28.68 5.74 1.85
C PRO A 90 -27.19 5.47 1.64
N THR A 91 -26.78 4.77 0.58
CA THR A 91 -25.34 4.56 0.33
C THR A 91 -24.66 5.81 -0.22
N HIS A 92 -23.38 5.98 0.10
CA HIS A 92 -22.56 7.12 -0.29
C HIS A 92 -21.44 6.69 -1.23
N ILE A 93 -21.12 7.55 -2.20
CA ILE A 93 -19.98 7.36 -3.10
C ILE A 93 -19.16 8.64 -3.06
N MET A 94 -17.88 8.52 -2.71
CA MET A 94 -16.95 9.63 -2.68
C MET A 94 -15.63 9.27 -3.34
N GLY A 95 -14.93 10.28 -3.87
CA GLY A 95 -13.54 10.18 -4.28
C GLY A 95 -12.65 10.92 -3.30
N SER A 96 -11.45 10.41 -3.05
CA SER A 96 -10.44 11.11 -2.27
C SER A 96 -9.12 11.20 -3.04
N THR A 97 -8.41 12.31 -2.88
CA THR A 97 -7.08 12.51 -3.48
C THR A 97 -6.21 13.30 -2.53
N GLY A 98 -5.04 12.73 -2.19
CA GLY A 98 -4.10 13.32 -1.25
C GLY A 98 -4.71 13.59 0.12
N GLY A 99 -4.20 14.63 0.76
CA GLY A 99 -4.69 15.19 2.01
C GLY A 99 -4.28 16.66 2.09
N ASN A 100 -4.93 17.41 2.97
CA ASN A 100 -4.56 18.78 3.29
C ASN A 100 -3.40 18.81 4.31
N ASP A 101 -2.96 20.02 4.67
CA ASP A 101 -1.85 20.21 5.62
C ASP A 101 -2.12 19.60 7.00
N ASP A 102 -3.38 19.56 7.45
CA ASP A 102 -3.74 18.98 8.74
C ASP A 102 -3.71 17.45 8.69
N ASP A 103 -4.13 16.83 7.58
CA ASP A 103 -3.98 15.38 7.36
C ASP A 103 -2.50 14.97 7.41
N MET A 104 -1.61 15.78 6.82
CA MET A 104 -0.17 15.54 6.86
C MET A 104 0.39 15.64 8.29
N LYS A 105 -0.02 16.67 9.05
CA LYS A 105 0.40 16.83 10.46
C LYS A 105 -0.07 15.66 11.31
N GLU A 106 -1.29 15.19 11.11
CA GLU A 106 -1.83 14.02 11.82
C GLU A 106 -1.04 12.76 11.49
N SER A 107 -0.80 12.49 10.21
CA SER A 107 -0.01 11.33 9.76
C SER A 107 1.41 11.32 10.36
N LEU A 108 2.07 12.48 10.41
CA LEU A 108 3.38 12.63 11.07
C LEU A 108 3.29 12.43 12.59
N ALA A 109 2.26 12.97 13.24
CA ALA A 109 2.03 12.76 14.66
C ALA A 109 1.76 11.29 15.01
N MET A 110 0.98 10.57 14.20
CA MET A 110 0.74 9.13 14.36
C MET A 110 2.01 8.32 14.13
N SER A 111 2.79 8.67 13.10
CA SER A 111 4.06 8.01 12.78
C SER A 111 5.09 8.17 13.91
N SER A 112 5.26 9.40 14.43
CA SER A 112 6.16 9.69 15.55
C SER A 112 5.77 8.98 16.86
N LYS A 113 4.49 8.69 17.05
CA LYS A 113 3.95 7.89 18.17
C LYS A 113 4.05 6.38 17.93
N GLY A 114 4.51 5.95 16.76
CA GLY A 114 4.59 4.53 16.37
C GLY A 114 3.22 3.89 16.11
N LEU A 115 2.16 4.68 15.91
CA LEU A 115 0.82 4.16 15.62
C LEU A 115 0.68 3.67 14.17
N ILE A 116 1.41 4.30 13.26
CA ILE A 116 1.52 3.88 11.86
C ILE A 116 2.99 3.82 11.46
N ASN A 117 3.33 2.91 10.55
CA ASN A 117 4.68 2.76 10.03
C ASN A 117 4.70 2.85 8.50
N PRO A 118 5.00 4.01 7.91
CA PRO A 118 4.98 4.19 6.46
C PRO A 118 6.09 3.41 5.74
N ALA A 119 7.11 2.93 6.45
CA ALA A 119 8.21 2.15 5.85
C ALA A 119 7.73 0.85 5.20
N VAL A 120 6.54 0.34 5.57
CA VAL A 120 5.93 -0.85 4.94
C VAL A 120 5.73 -0.70 3.43
N MET A 121 5.66 0.53 2.93
CA MET A 121 5.52 0.81 1.51
C MET A 121 6.86 0.79 0.76
N ILE A 122 7.99 0.94 1.45
CA ILE A 122 9.31 1.00 0.83
C ILE A 122 9.73 -0.42 0.45
N THR A 123 9.95 -0.62 -0.83
CA THR A 123 10.36 -1.93 -1.38
C THR A 123 11.70 -1.89 -2.08
N HIS A 124 12.12 -0.70 -2.52
CA HIS A 124 13.38 -0.51 -3.21
C HIS A 124 14.06 0.77 -2.73
N VAL A 125 15.39 0.75 -2.72
CA VAL A 125 16.24 1.90 -2.42
C VAL A 125 17.28 2.03 -3.52
N GLY A 126 17.58 3.25 -3.97
CA GLY A 126 18.57 3.54 -5.01
C GLY A 126 19.26 4.88 -4.79
N GLY A 127 20.34 5.10 -5.54
CA GLY A 127 21.00 6.40 -5.66
C GLY A 127 20.38 7.25 -6.78
N LEU A 128 20.80 8.52 -6.86
CA LEU A 128 20.31 9.46 -7.87
C LEU A 128 20.57 8.98 -9.31
N ASP A 129 21.67 8.25 -9.51
CA ASP A 129 22.07 7.63 -10.78
C ASP A 129 21.05 6.61 -11.31
N SER A 130 20.28 5.98 -10.43
CA SER A 130 19.23 5.02 -10.81
C SER A 130 17.88 5.67 -11.15
N ALA A 131 17.68 6.95 -10.80
CA ALA A 131 16.36 7.58 -10.84
C ALA A 131 15.76 7.67 -12.26
N CYS A 132 16.57 8.04 -13.25
CA CYS A 132 16.11 8.21 -14.63
C CYS A 132 15.60 6.88 -15.21
N GLU A 133 16.39 5.81 -15.08
CA GLU A 133 16.01 4.48 -15.55
C GLU A 133 14.77 3.95 -14.82
N ALA A 134 14.71 4.16 -13.50
CA ALA A 134 13.57 3.77 -12.68
C ALA A 134 12.27 4.44 -13.15
N ILE A 135 12.31 5.73 -13.47
CA ILE A 135 11.14 6.48 -13.97
C ILE A 135 10.69 5.94 -15.33
N LEU A 136 11.62 5.75 -16.27
CA LEU A 136 11.32 5.27 -17.63
C LEU A 136 10.73 3.86 -17.66
N ASN A 137 11.10 3.02 -16.67
CA ASN A 137 10.69 1.62 -16.60
C ASN A 137 9.73 1.30 -15.44
N LEU A 138 9.22 2.31 -14.73
CA LEU A 138 8.46 2.12 -13.49
C LEU A 138 7.35 1.05 -13.57
N PRO A 139 6.52 0.98 -14.63
CA PRO A 139 5.47 -0.05 -14.73
C PRO A 139 5.98 -1.49 -14.77
N LYS A 140 7.26 -1.71 -15.10
CA LYS A 140 7.91 -3.03 -15.18
C LYS A 140 8.65 -3.40 -13.89
N ILE A 141 8.82 -2.45 -12.97
CA ILE A 141 9.55 -2.66 -11.71
C ILE A 141 8.52 -3.03 -10.62
N PRO A 142 8.55 -4.26 -10.08
CA PRO A 142 7.59 -4.70 -9.09
C PRO A 142 7.72 -3.93 -7.76
N GLY A 143 6.84 -4.22 -6.81
CA GLY A 143 6.85 -3.62 -5.47
C GLY A 143 6.20 -2.24 -5.38
N GLY A 144 6.16 -1.71 -4.15
CA GLY A 144 5.55 -0.42 -3.83
C GLY A 144 6.46 0.78 -4.13
N LYS A 145 6.83 1.53 -3.08
CA LYS A 145 7.62 2.76 -3.18
C LYS A 145 9.11 2.46 -3.41
N LYS A 146 9.70 3.30 -4.26
CA LYS A 146 11.12 3.35 -4.63
C LYS A 146 11.71 4.61 -3.99
N LEU A 147 12.61 4.47 -3.03
CA LEU A 147 13.24 5.58 -2.32
C LEU A 147 14.59 5.90 -2.96
N ILE A 148 14.81 7.17 -3.33
CA ILE A 148 16.03 7.62 -3.99
C ILE A 148 16.79 8.57 -3.06
N TYR A 149 18.08 8.29 -2.86
CA TYR A 149 19.01 9.14 -2.12
C TYR A 149 19.88 9.95 -3.09
N ASN A 150 19.84 11.28 -2.96
CA ASN A 150 20.44 12.19 -3.94
C ASN A 150 21.98 12.16 -3.92
N GLU A 151 22.55 11.93 -2.74
CA GLU A 151 23.99 11.96 -2.45
C GLU A 151 24.67 10.61 -2.75
N VAL A 152 23.88 9.59 -3.09
CA VAL A 152 24.34 8.20 -3.28
C VAL A 152 24.39 7.84 -4.77
N ASN A 153 25.38 7.04 -5.16
CA ASN A 153 25.39 6.30 -6.43
C ASN A 153 25.21 4.80 -6.14
N MET A 154 24.05 4.27 -6.47
CA MET A 154 23.68 2.88 -6.18
C MET A 154 22.55 2.45 -7.13
N PRO A 155 22.61 1.23 -7.71
CA PRO A 155 21.49 0.73 -8.49
C PRO A 155 20.22 0.68 -7.65
N LEU A 156 19.07 0.90 -8.28
CA LEU A 156 17.78 0.70 -7.61
C LEU A 156 17.65 -0.78 -7.24
N THR A 157 17.65 -1.06 -5.95
CA THR A 157 17.78 -2.41 -5.41
C THR A 157 16.55 -2.74 -4.56
N ALA A 158 15.95 -3.90 -4.77
CA ALA A 158 14.88 -4.38 -3.88
C ALA A 158 15.47 -4.68 -2.50
N LEU A 159 14.74 -4.35 -1.43
CA LEU A 159 15.22 -4.56 -0.05
C LEU A 159 15.62 -6.02 0.21
N GLU A 160 14.93 -6.98 -0.41
CA GLU A 160 15.19 -8.41 -0.27
C GLU A 160 16.46 -8.89 -1.01
N ASP A 161 16.94 -8.13 -1.99
CA ASP A 161 18.11 -8.49 -2.79
C ASP A 161 19.44 -8.10 -2.14
N PHE A 162 19.43 -7.20 -1.14
CA PHE A 162 20.67 -6.73 -0.50
C PHE A 162 21.52 -7.88 0.07
N ARG A 163 20.88 -8.91 0.63
CA ARG A 163 21.58 -10.10 1.15
C ARG A 163 22.37 -10.81 0.05
N ALA A 164 21.76 -10.99 -1.13
CA ALA A 164 22.41 -11.63 -2.27
C ALA A 164 23.50 -10.75 -2.88
N MET A 165 23.27 -9.43 -2.97
CA MET A 165 24.25 -8.46 -3.45
C MET A 165 25.48 -8.33 -2.54
N GLY A 166 25.40 -8.80 -1.31
CA GLY A 166 26.52 -8.88 -0.40
C GLY A 166 27.75 -9.62 -0.94
N SER A 167 27.57 -10.54 -1.90
CA SER A 167 28.69 -11.24 -2.54
C SER A 167 29.53 -10.34 -3.44
N SER A 168 28.97 -9.24 -3.96
CA SER A 168 29.69 -8.28 -4.82
C SER A 168 30.23 -7.10 -4.03
N ASN A 169 29.50 -6.63 -3.01
CA ASN A 169 29.94 -5.55 -2.14
C ASN A 169 29.47 -5.80 -0.68
N PRO A 170 30.41 -5.97 0.27
CA PRO A 170 30.09 -6.20 1.68
C PRO A 170 29.21 -5.12 2.32
N LEU A 171 29.18 -3.90 1.77
CA LEU A 171 28.30 -2.85 2.27
C LEU A 171 26.82 -3.24 2.18
N TYR A 172 26.42 -4.02 1.19
CA TYR A 172 25.05 -4.54 1.09
C TYR A 172 24.72 -5.59 2.16
N LEU A 173 25.71 -6.34 2.67
CA LEU A 173 25.49 -7.23 3.82
C LEU A 173 25.13 -6.45 5.07
N GLY A 174 25.81 -5.33 5.33
CA GLY A 174 25.47 -4.48 6.48
C GLY A 174 24.06 -3.91 6.40
N LEU A 175 23.60 -3.50 5.21
CA LEU A 175 22.20 -3.12 5.00
C LEU A 175 21.26 -4.31 5.27
N ALA A 176 21.56 -5.48 4.71
CA ALA A 176 20.73 -6.68 4.90
C ALA A 176 20.62 -7.10 6.38
N ASP A 177 21.72 -7.03 7.14
CA ASP A 177 21.73 -7.33 8.58
C ASP A 177 20.83 -6.38 9.37
N ILE A 178 20.88 -5.08 9.06
CA ILE A 178 19.98 -4.10 9.67
C ILE A 178 18.53 -4.44 9.31
N LEU A 179 18.24 -4.71 8.04
CA LEU A 179 16.88 -5.03 7.60
C LEU A 179 16.32 -6.27 8.31
N ASP A 180 17.12 -7.30 8.54
CA ASP A 180 16.70 -8.49 9.28
C ASP A 180 16.26 -8.14 10.73
N GLY A 181 16.94 -7.19 11.37
CA GLY A 181 16.55 -6.63 12.67
C GLY A 181 15.26 -5.81 12.65
N HIS A 182 14.84 -5.30 11.48
CA HIS A 182 13.68 -4.42 11.30
C HIS A 182 12.54 -5.09 10.51
N LYS A 183 12.35 -6.42 10.64
CA LYS A 183 11.33 -7.18 9.92
C LYS A 183 11.41 -7.03 8.39
N GLY A 184 12.60 -6.78 7.84
CA GLY A 184 12.85 -6.49 6.43
C GLY A 184 12.43 -5.09 5.97
N LEU A 185 12.11 -4.18 6.89
CA LEU A 185 11.72 -2.79 6.60
C LEU A 185 12.93 -1.88 6.53
N TRP A 186 12.87 -0.90 5.63
CA TRP A 186 13.74 0.25 5.72
C TRP A 186 13.55 0.99 7.05
N SER A 187 14.64 1.48 7.64
CA SER A 187 14.64 2.08 8.97
C SER A 187 15.62 3.26 9.04
N ALA A 188 15.50 4.07 10.09
CA ALA A 188 16.45 5.15 10.35
C ALA A 188 17.91 4.64 10.53
N GLU A 189 18.07 3.41 11.00
CA GLU A 189 19.37 2.76 11.12
C GLU A 189 19.93 2.40 9.73
N ALA A 190 19.10 1.83 8.86
CA ALA A 190 19.49 1.48 7.50
C ALA A 190 19.85 2.73 6.69
N GLU A 191 19.07 3.81 6.82
CA GLU A 191 19.36 5.11 6.21
C GLU A 191 20.69 5.68 6.71
N ARG A 192 20.93 5.69 8.02
CA ARG A 192 22.20 6.18 8.57
C ARG A 192 23.39 5.36 8.09
N TYR A 193 23.24 4.04 8.03
CA TYR A 193 24.27 3.17 7.48
C TYR A 193 24.53 3.47 6.00
N LEU A 194 23.47 3.63 5.20
CA LEU A 194 23.58 4.01 3.79
C LEU A 194 24.35 5.32 3.64
N LEU A 195 23.93 6.38 4.33
CA LEU A 195 24.55 7.70 4.24
C LEU A 195 26.01 7.71 4.71
N ASN A 196 26.37 6.88 5.70
CA ASN A 196 27.76 6.82 6.16
C ASN A 196 28.70 6.04 5.23
N ASN A 197 28.18 5.20 4.34
CA ASN A 197 28.99 4.23 3.58
C ASN A 197 28.84 4.33 2.05
N PHE A 198 27.79 4.98 1.54
CA PHE A 198 27.47 5.03 0.10
C PHE A 198 27.42 6.45 -0.47
N ILE A 199 27.64 7.48 0.34
CA ILE A 199 27.78 8.86 -0.16
C ILE A 199 29.01 8.95 -1.08
N LYS A 200 28.87 9.74 -2.14
CA LYS A 200 29.94 10.07 -3.11
C LYS A 200 31.18 10.69 -2.48
#